data_AF-A0A2E0HSY5-F1
#
_entry.id   AF-A0A2E0HSY5-F1
#
_cell.length_a   1.000
_cell.length_b   1.000
_cell.length_c   1.000
_cell.angle_alpha   90.00
_cell.angle_beta   90.00
_cell.angle_gamma   90.00
#
_symmetry.space_group_name_H-M   'P 1'
#
loop_
_entity.id
_entity.type
_entity.pdbx_description
1 polymer ?
#
loop_
_entity_poly.entity_id
_entity_poly.type
_entity_poly.pdbx_seq_one_letter_code
_entity_poly.pdbx_strand_id
1 'polypeptide(L)'
;MSIYNECKIVINLNQLVKDRPCGRDLDAEHVDNIANDLRKRLTFDSLFGQVDQIIWDYAADCGIDLSESEECQSFGFTIPEYGSKTIETIEVTMEKEKKEREKEFKKNFEMVDLVSSSWTIQVPKRKK
;
A
#
# COMPACT_ATOMS: atom_id res chain seq x y z
N MET A 1 19.68 -30.96 21.42
CA MET A 1 18.93 -30.29 20.35
C MET A 1 18.56 -28.93 20.87
N SER A 2 19.26 -27.89 20.42
CA SER A 2 19.08 -26.53 20.95
C SER A 2 18.07 -25.82 20.06
N ILE A 3 16.94 -25.43 20.64
CA ILE A 3 15.95 -24.59 19.95
C ILE A 3 16.42 -23.16 20.19
N TYR A 4 16.98 -22.56 19.15
CA TYR A 4 17.32 -21.14 19.18
C TYR A 4 16.07 -20.34 18.86
N ASN A 5 15.87 -19.23 19.58
CA ASN A 5 14.75 -18.32 19.32
C ASN A 5 14.93 -17.50 18.03
N GLU A 6 16.13 -17.52 17.45
CA GLU A 6 16.48 -16.75 16.27
C GLU A 6 16.75 -17.68 15.07
N CYS A 7 15.98 -17.50 13.99
CA CYS A 7 16.20 -18.18 12.72
C CYS A 7 16.98 -17.28 11.76
N LYS A 8 18.18 -17.70 11.36
CA LYS A 8 19.01 -17.00 10.37
C LYS A 8 19.05 -17.77 9.06
N ILE A 9 18.49 -17.20 8.00
CA ILE A 9 18.54 -17.76 6.64
C ILE A 9 19.64 -17.05 5.85
N VAL A 10 20.63 -17.79 5.36
CA VAL A 10 21.70 -17.28 4.48
C VAL A 10 21.64 -18.02 3.16
N ILE A 11 21.37 -17.30 2.07
CA ILE A 11 21.27 -17.87 0.72
C ILE A 11 22.41 -17.36 -0.13
N ASN A 12 23.23 -18.28 -0.66
CA ASN A 12 24.25 -17.95 -1.65
C ASN A 12 23.67 -18.09 -3.07
N LEU A 13 23.29 -16.95 -3.66
CA LEU A 13 22.68 -16.91 -4.99
C LEU A 13 23.64 -17.38 -6.10
N ASN A 14 24.95 -17.16 -5.97
CA ASN A 14 25.92 -17.58 -6.98
C ASN A 14 26.05 -19.11 -7.03
N GLN A 15 26.04 -19.78 -5.88
CA GLN A 15 26.04 -21.24 -5.82
C GLN A 15 24.71 -21.81 -6.31
N LEU A 16 23.59 -21.18 -5.90
CA LEU A 16 22.26 -21.62 -6.31
C LEU A 16 22.07 -21.59 -7.83
N VAL A 17 22.62 -20.57 -8.51
CA VAL A 17 22.58 -20.45 -9.98
C VAL A 17 23.51 -21.45 -10.68
N LYS A 18 24.56 -21.94 -10.01
CA LYS A 18 25.45 -22.98 -10.54
C LYS A 18 24.85 -24.38 -10.43
N ASP A 19 24.11 -24.66 -9.36
CA ASP A 19 23.60 -26.00 -9.08
C ASP A 19 22.22 -26.28 -9.72
N ARG A 20 21.40 -25.23 -9.92
CA ARG A 20 20.06 -25.31 -10.53
C ARG A 20 19.98 -25.73 -12.01
N PRO A 21 20.93 -25.36 -12.91
CA PRO A 21 20.84 -25.72 -14.31
C PRO A 21 21.10 -27.22 -14.41
N CYS A 22 20.04 -27.96 -14.73
CA CYS A 22 20.02 -29.41 -14.87
C CYS A 22 21.04 -29.93 -15.91
N GLY A 23 22.31 -30.06 -15.50
CA GLY A 23 23.40 -30.65 -16.29
C GLY A 23 24.04 -29.73 -17.33
N ARG A 24 23.89 -28.39 -17.22
CA ARG A 24 24.63 -27.45 -18.07
C ARG A 24 25.54 -26.57 -17.23
N ASP A 25 26.83 -26.62 -17.52
CA ASP A 25 27.78 -25.66 -16.98
C ASP A 25 27.52 -24.29 -17.63
N LEU A 26 27.04 -23.34 -16.84
CA LEU A 26 27.09 -21.93 -17.23
C LEU A 26 28.50 -21.41 -16.96
N ASP A 27 28.96 -20.54 -17.86
CA ASP A 27 30.19 -19.80 -17.60
C ASP A 27 30.05 -18.91 -16.35
N ALA A 28 31.19 -18.49 -15.81
CA ALA A 28 31.22 -17.69 -14.60
C ALA A 28 30.52 -16.33 -14.77
N GLU A 29 30.55 -15.75 -15.96
CA GLU A 29 29.99 -14.43 -16.26
C GLU A 29 28.45 -14.45 -16.27
N HIS A 30 27.86 -15.47 -16.90
CA HIS A 30 26.43 -15.71 -16.91
C HIS A 30 25.89 -16.02 -15.52
N VAL A 31 26.62 -16.79 -14.71
CA VAL A 31 26.26 -17.03 -13.30
C VAL A 31 26.19 -15.72 -12.53
N ASP A 32 27.21 -14.86 -12.64
CA ASP A 32 27.25 -13.60 -11.91
C ASP A 32 26.20 -12.61 -12.39
N ASN A 33 25.90 -12.57 -13.70
CA ASN A 33 24.84 -11.74 -14.26
C ASN A 33 23.45 -12.16 -13.79
N ILE A 34 23.15 -13.46 -13.80
CA ILE A 34 21.87 -14.00 -13.29
C ILE A 34 21.76 -13.77 -11.79
N ALA A 35 22.82 -14.02 -11.02
CA ALA A 35 22.82 -13.77 -9.60
C ALA A 35 22.63 -12.28 -9.27
N ASN A 36 23.19 -11.36 -10.07
CA ASN A 36 22.96 -9.93 -9.95
C ASN A 36 21.51 -9.53 -10.25
N ASP A 37 20.86 -10.17 -11.22
CA ASP A 37 19.44 -9.92 -11.49
C ASP A 37 18.56 -10.48 -10.37
N LEU A 38 18.86 -11.67 -9.85
CA LEU A 38 18.20 -12.25 -8.68
C LEU A 38 18.35 -11.34 -7.45
N ARG A 39 19.53 -10.75 -7.20
CA ARG A 39 19.71 -9.78 -6.10
C ARG A 39 18.79 -8.56 -6.21
N LYS A 40 18.43 -8.15 -7.43
CA LYS A 40 17.58 -6.97 -7.68
C LYS A 40 16.10 -7.29 -7.68
N ARG A 41 15.71 -8.50 -8.10
CA ARG A 41 14.32 -8.87 -8.37
C ARG A 41 13.73 -9.90 -7.41
N LEU A 42 14.54 -10.66 -6.70
CA LEU A 42 14.06 -11.72 -5.81
C LEU A 42 13.37 -11.09 -4.60
N THR A 43 12.06 -11.30 -4.50
CA THR A 43 11.26 -10.93 -3.33
C THR A 43 11.01 -12.16 -2.45
N PHE A 44 10.76 -11.91 -1.15
CA PHE A 44 10.46 -12.96 -0.18
C PHE A 44 8.96 -13.06 0.13
N ASP A 45 8.10 -12.56 -0.76
CA ASP A 45 6.66 -12.44 -0.54
C ASP A 45 6.00 -13.78 -0.18
N SER A 46 6.46 -14.89 -0.79
CA SER A 46 5.93 -16.21 -0.46
C SER A 46 6.32 -16.68 0.94
N LEU A 47 7.50 -16.32 1.45
CA LEU A 47 7.87 -16.65 2.83
C LEU A 47 7.05 -15.82 3.82
N PHE A 48 6.87 -14.52 3.54
CA PHE A 48 6.03 -13.66 4.36
C PHE A 48 4.59 -14.17 4.40
N GLY A 49 3.98 -14.43 3.24
CA GLY A 49 2.60 -14.94 3.19
C GLY A 49 2.39 -16.28 3.90
N GLN A 50 3.37 -17.18 3.87
CA GLN A 50 3.30 -18.45 4.62
C GLN A 50 3.38 -18.22 6.13
N VAL A 51 4.27 -17.33 6.59
CA VAL A 51 4.39 -16.98 8.01
C VAL A 51 3.11 -16.32 8.49
N ASP A 52 2.57 -15.39 7.71
CA ASP A 52 1.33 -14.69 8.03
C ASP A 52 0.19 -15.70 8.18
N GLN A 53 -0.01 -16.59 7.21
CA GLN A 53 -1.06 -17.61 7.30
C GLN A 53 -0.98 -18.43 8.59
N ILE A 54 0.23 -18.84 9.00
CA ILE A 54 0.43 -19.58 10.25
C ILE A 54 0.08 -18.73 11.49
N ILE A 55 0.40 -17.44 11.46
CA ILE A 55 0.03 -16.50 12.54
C ILE A 55 -1.50 -16.36 12.62
N TRP A 56 -2.18 -16.20 11.48
CA TRP A 56 -3.63 -16.12 11.39
C TRP A 56 -4.30 -17.40 11.91
N ASP A 57 -3.82 -18.56 11.48
CA ASP A 57 -4.33 -19.86 11.91
C ASP A 57 -4.19 -20.01 13.45
N TYR A 58 -3.02 -19.66 14.00
CA TYR A 58 -2.78 -19.74 15.45
C TYR A 58 -3.65 -18.75 16.25
N ALA A 59 -3.85 -17.54 15.73
CA ALA A 59 -4.68 -16.54 16.38
C ALA A 59 -6.16 -16.95 16.40
N ALA A 60 -6.65 -17.54 15.31
CA ALA A 60 -7.99 -18.11 15.24
C ALA A 60 -8.18 -19.23 16.27
N ASP A 61 -7.20 -20.14 16.38
CA ASP A 61 -7.23 -21.23 17.36
C ASP A 61 -7.21 -20.72 18.82
N CYS A 62 -6.53 -19.61 19.09
CA CYS A 62 -6.45 -19.00 20.41
C CYS A 62 -7.59 -18.01 20.74
N GLY A 63 -8.49 -17.73 19.78
CA GLY A 63 -9.57 -16.74 19.93
C GLY A 63 -9.08 -15.30 20.03
N ILE A 64 -7.92 -14.99 19.45
CA ILE A 64 -7.35 -13.63 19.41
C ILE A 64 -7.83 -12.96 18.13
N ASP A 65 -8.56 -11.85 18.26
CA ASP A 65 -9.03 -11.08 17.12
C ASP A 65 -7.92 -10.12 16.63
N LEU A 66 -7.26 -10.49 15.53
CA LEU A 66 -6.25 -9.68 14.86
C LEU A 66 -6.85 -8.67 13.86
N SER A 67 -8.18 -8.64 13.69
CA SER A 67 -8.83 -7.77 12.70
C SER A 67 -8.98 -6.32 13.16
N GLU A 68 -8.91 -6.04 14.46
CA GLU A 68 -9.08 -4.69 15.03
C GLU A 68 -7.86 -3.78 14.86
N SER A 69 -6.66 -4.32 14.70
CA SER A 69 -5.45 -3.50 14.53
C SER A 69 -5.16 -3.24 13.05
N GLU A 70 -5.16 -1.97 12.64
CA GLU A 70 -4.79 -1.50 11.28
C GLU A 70 -3.42 -2.03 10.82
N GLU A 71 -2.48 -2.22 11.76
CA GLU A 71 -1.17 -2.82 11.50
C GLU A 71 -1.27 -4.29 11.06
N CYS A 72 -2.29 -5.02 11.53
CA CYS A 72 -2.52 -6.42 11.18
C CYS A 72 -3.25 -6.64 9.85
N GLN A 73 -3.87 -5.59 9.32
CA GLN A 73 -4.49 -5.63 7.99
C GLN A 73 -3.46 -5.43 6.86
N SER A 74 -2.24 -4.98 7.17
CA SER A 74 -1.19 -4.77 6.18
C SER A 74 0.19 -5.20 6.68
N PHE A 75 0.42 -6.52 6.69
CA PHE A 75 1.77 -7.05 6.80
C PHE A 75 2.31 -7.42 5.41
N GLY A 76 3.39 -6.74 5.03
CA GLY A 76 3.96 -6.74 3.69
C GLY A 76 4.20 -5.32 3.18
N PHE A 77 5.20 -5.13 2.31
CA PHE A 77 5.48 -3.84 1.68
C PHE A 77 4.31 -3.51 0.75
N THR A 78 3.31 -2.77 1.24
CA THR A 78 2.29 -2.18 0.38
C THR A 78 2.98 -1.15 -0.49
N ILE A 79 3.21 -1.50 -1.76
CA ILE A 79 3.50 -0.47 -2.77
C ILE A 79 2.26 0.41 -2.75
N PRO A 80 2.33 1.69 -2.32
CA PRO A 80 1.17 2.55 -2.43
C PRO A 80 0.86 2.61 -3.93
N GLU A 81 -0.29 2.08 -4.34
CA GLU A 81 -0.77 2.30 -5.69
C GLU A 81 -0.76 3.80 -5.90
N TYR A 82 -0.19 4.27 -7.01
CA TYR A 82 -0.08 5.69 -7.33
C TYR A 82 -1.50 6.28 -7.44
N GLY A 83 -2.02 6.82 -6.33
CA GLY A 83 -3.41 7.28 -6.19
C GLY A 83 -4.22 6.66 -5.04
N SER A 84 -3.71 5.64 -4.33
CA SER A 84 -4.36 5.08 -3.14
C SER A 84 -4.18 6.03 -1.96
N LYS A 85 -5.24 6.76 -1.65
CA LYS A 85 -5.43 7.38 -0.35
C LYS A 85 -6.40 6.46 0.38
N THR A 86 -6.10 6.08 1.61
CA THR A 86 -7.01 5.31 2.47
C THR A 86 -8.37 6.01 2.52
N ILE A 87 -9.45 5.29 2.20
CA ILE A 87 -10.79 5.84 1.94
C ILE A 87 -11.28 6.73 3.09
N GLU A 88 -10.95 6.35 4.33
CA GLU A 88 -11.38 7.06 5.54
C GLU A 88 -10.70 8.41 5.75
N THR A 89 -9.45 8.58 5.31
CA THR A 89 -8.75 9.87 5.46
C THR A 89 -9.15 10.86 4.37
N ILE A 90 -9.51 10.40 3.18
CA ILE A 90 -10.00 11.27 2.09
C ILE A 90 -11.35 11.85 2.43
N GLU A 91 -12.31 11.04 2.89
CA GLU A 91 -13.67 11.54 3.14
C GLU A 91 -13.66 12.59 4.25
N VAL A 92 -12.90 12.35 5.32
CA VAL A 92 -12.76 13.30 6.45
C VAL A 92 -12.05 14.59 6.02
N THR A 93 -11.04 14.51 5.15
CA THR A 93 -10.32 15.70 4.65
C THR A 93 -11.16 16.47 3.63
N MET A 94 -11.82 15.78 2.69
CA MET A 94 -12.72 16.39 1.70
C MET A 94 -13.94 17.04 2.36
N GLU A 95 -14.48 16.47 3.43
CA GLU A 95 -15.55 17.10 4.21
C GLU A 95 -15.10 18.37 4.91
N LYS A 96 -13.92 18.34 5.55
CA LYS A 96 -13.34 19.53 6.20
C LYS A 96 -13.07 20.63 5.18
N GLU A 97 -12.44 20.30 4.06
CA GLU A 97 -12.15 21.23 2.96
C GLU A 97 -13.44 21.76 2.30
N LYS A 98 -14.49 20.94 2.18
CA LYS A 98 -15.79 21.38 1.67
C LYS A 98 -16.45 22.36 2.64
N LYS A 99 -16.45 22.05 3.94
CA LYS A 99 -16.97 22.94 4.99
C LYS A 99 -16.20 24.26 5.07
N GLU A 100 -14.89 24.24 4.85
CA GLU A 100 -14.06 25.45 4.79
C GLU A 100 -14.33 26.27 3.53
N ARG A 101 -14.37 25.65 2.35
CA ARG A 101 -14.74 26.33 1.09
C ARG A 101 -16.14 26.94 1.14
N GLU A 102 -17.12 26.25 1.72
CA GLU A 102 -18.46 26.79 1.91
C GLU A 102 -18.48 28.00 2.86
N LYS A 103 -17.67 27.97 3.93
CA LYS A 103 -17.51 29.11 4.87
C LYS A 103 -16.86 30.30 4.18
N GLU A 104 -15.78 30.09 3.43
CA GLU A 104 -15.10 31.16 2.69
C GLU A 104 -15.99 31.73 1.57
N PHE A 105 -16.72 30.87 0.87
CA PHE A 105 -17.65 31.29 -0.16
C PHE A 105 -18.79 32.14 0.42
N LYS A 106 -19.40 31.74 1.54
CA LYS A 106 -20.45 32.54 2.23
C LYS A 106 -19.93 33.85 2.81
N LYS A 107 -18.66 33.88 3.25
CA LYS A 107 -18.00 35.12 3.72
C LYS A 107 -17.80 36.11 2.57
N ASN A 108 -17.35 35.64 1.42
CA ASN A 108 -16.91 36.49 0.31
C ASN A 108 -17.99 36.76 -0.75
N PHE A 109 -19.00 35.89 -0.86
CA PHE A 109 -19.99 35.93 -1.92
C PHE A 109 -21.42 35.83 -1.37
N GLU A 110 -22.33 36.47 -2.09
CA GLU A 110 -23.77 36.46 -1.87
C GLU A 110 -24.44 35.95 -3.15
N MET A 111 -25.35 34.98 -3.04
CA MET A 111 -26.05 34.46 -4.21
C MET A 111 -27.16 35.44 -4.60
N VAL A 112 -27.11 35.93 -5.83
CA VAL A 112 -28.12 36.85 -6.38
C VAL A 112 -28.79 36.17 -7.56
N ASP A 113 -30.12 36.23 -7.58
CA ASP A 113 -30.92 35.71 -8.67
C ASP A 113 -30.98 36.75 -9.79
N LEU A 114 -30.41 36.41 -10.95
CA LEU A 114 -30.58 37.19 -12.17
C LEU A 114 -31.78 36.63 -12.91
N VAL A 115 -32.84 37.44 -12.98
CA VAL A 115 -34.08 37.10 -13.65
C VAL A 115 -34.08 37.74 -15.03
N SER A 116 -34.22 36.92 -16.07
CA SER A 116 -34.56 37.31 -17.43
C SER A 116 -35.98 36.89 -17.76
N SER A 117 -36.53 37.36 -18.87
CA SER A 117 -37.92 37.07 -19.28
C SER A 117 -38.21 35.57 -19.48
N SER A 118 -37.19 34.75 -19.72
CA SER A 118 -37.32 33.30 -19.98
C SER A 118 -36.48 32.40 -19.07
N TRP A 119 -35.70 32.93 -18.13
CA TRP A 119 -34.89 32.14 -17.20
C TRP A 119 -34.53 32.89 -15.92
N THR A 120 -34.25 32.15 -14.84
CA THR A 120 -33.67 32.67 -13.60
C THR A 120 -32.43 31.83 -13.27
N ILE A 121 -31.28 32.48 -13.01
CA ILE A 121 -30.05 31.80 -12.60
C ILE A 121 -29.50 32.42 -11.33
N GLN A 122 -29.00 31.58 -10.43
CA GLN A 122 -28.36 32.05 -9.20
C GLN A 122 -26.87 32.22 -9.46
N VAL A 123 -26.35 33.43 -9.29
CA VAL A 123 -24.93 33.74 -9.50
C VAL A 123 -24.33 34.31 -8.21
N PRO A 124 -23.13 33.83 -7.78
CA PRO A 124 -22.44 34.43 -6.65
C PRO A 124 -21.87 35.80 -7.01
N LYS A 125 -22.32 36.82 -6.31
CA LYS A 125 -21.79 38.19 -6.38
C LYS A 125 -20.87 38.42 -5.18
N ARG A 126 -19.66 38.93 -5.44
CA ARG A 126 -18.70 39.23 -4.37
C ARG A 126 -19.23 40.37 -3.48
N LYS A 127 -19.19 40.18 -2.16
CA LYS A 127 -19.48 41.23 -1.17
C LYS A 127 -18.36 42.28 -1.27
N LYS A 128 -18.74 43.56 -1.29
CA LYS A 128 -17.78 44.69 -1.33
C LYS A 128 -17.05 44.85 0.00
#